data_AF-A0A419DJI7-F1
#
_entry.id   AF-A0A419DJI7-F1
#
_cell.length_a   1.000
_cell.length_b   1.000
_cell.length_c   1.000
_cell.angle_alpha   90.00
_cell.angle_beta   90.00
_cell.angle_gamma   90.00
#
_symmetry.space_group_name_H-M   'P 1'
#
loop_
_entity.id
_entity.type
_entity.pdbx_description
1 polymer ?
#
loop_
_entity_poly.entity_id
_entity_poly.type
_entity_poly.pdbx_seq_one_letter_code
_entity_poly.pdbx_strand_id
1 'polypeptide(L)'
;MRATDVHMSAAIDVEKRIVLVTGSIDTDEYQIIMRVPLPSAGEWTLIKAETNLTNDPWIAWQMQLGEGISIPMKDGQPELLTSRNYGYTRYIPESNSVIFHGGGVENKGEVRPGEPILKFAKIETGMPEIVAAHSRMIPEELPEFDTMIRNGNFKNSYPKMEVITPVTYLSLPEVFVKEETAVQK
;
A
#
# COMPACT_ATOMS: atom_id res chain seq x y z
N MET A 1 -0.92 21.59 8.96
CA MET A 1 -2.32 21.19 8.75
C MET A 1 -2.78 20.50 10.02
N ARG A 2 -3.98 20.83 10.53
CA ARG A 2 -4.69 20.11 11.59
C ARG A 2 -6.16 20.15 11.23
N ALA A 3 -6.48 19.45 10.17
CA ALA A 3 -7.77 18.81 9.96
C ALA A 3 -7.42 17.33 9.71
N THR A 4 -8.32 16.41 10.07
CA THR A 4 -8.17 14.96 9.89
C THR A 4 -8.13 14.64 8.39
N ASP A 5 -7.03 14.99 7.75
CA ASP A 5 -6.91 15.09 6.31
C ASP A 5 -6.23 13.85 5.75
N VAL A 6 -6.74 13.43 4.60
CA VAL A 6 -6.12 12.42 3.76
C VAL A 6 -5.85 13.09 2.42
N HIS A 7 -4.57 13.22 2.10
CA HIS A 7 -4.14 13.73 0.80
C HIS A 7 -3.48 12.59 0.05
N MET A 8 -3.96 12.33 -1.16
CA MET A 8 -3.40 11.33 -2.06
C MET A 8 -3.27 11.93 -3.44
N SER A 9 -2.24 11.52 -4.18
CA SER A 9 -2.09 11.77 -5.60
C SER A 9 -1.44 10.56 -6.24
N ALA A 10 -1.78 10.32 -7.51
CA ALA A 10 -1.24 9.24 -8.30
C ALA A 10 -0.56 9.77 -9.57
N ALA A 11 0.44 9.02 -9.98
CA ALA A 11 1.16 9.19 -11.22
C ALA A 11 1.18 7.85 -11.96
N ILE A 12 0.89 7.83 -13.25
CA ILE A 12 0.82 6.58 -14.03
C ILE A 12 1.78 6.64 -15.21
N ASP A 13 2.65 5.64 -15.31
CA ASP A 13 3.36 5.28 -16.54
C ASP A 13 2.58 4.13 -17.21
N VAL A 14 1.86 4.47 -18.28
CA VAL A 14 0.96 3.53 -18.98
C VAL A 14 1.74 2.45 -19.71
N GLU A 15 2.86 2.83 -20.32
CA GLU A 15 3.69 1.92 -21.12
C GLU A 15 4.32 0.85 -20.23
N LYS A 16 4.86 1.26 -19.07
CA LYS A 16 5.47 0.35 -18.10
C LYS A 16 4.47 -0.32 -17.17
N ARG A 17 3.18 0.02 -17.25
CA ARG A 17 2.14 -0.45 -16.32
C ARG A 17 2.49 -0.18 -14.85
N ILE A 18 2.99 1.03 -14.55
CA ILE A 18 3.36 1.45 -13.19
C ILE A 18 2.40 2.52 -12.69
N VAL A 19 1.93 2.35 -11.45
CA VAL A 19 1.15 3.35 -10.71
C VAL A 19 1.95 3.74 -9.48
N LEU A 20 2.32 5.02 -9.41
CA LEU A 20 2.95 5.65 -8.27
C LEU A 20 1.86 6.35 -7.46
N VAL A 21 1.62 5.95 -6.22
CA VAL A 21 0.69 6.64 -5.33
C VAL A 21 1.48 7.26 -4.19
N THR A 22 1.27 8.55 -3.93
CA THR A 22 1.86 9.25 -2.79
C THR A 22 0.78 9.94 -1.99
N GLY A 23 0.98 10.05 -0.68
CA GLY A 23 0.04 10.77 0.16
C GLY A 23 0.48 10.91 1.60
N SER A 24 -0.41 11.52 2.39
CA SER A 24 -0.24 11.73 3.82
C SER A 24 -1.57 11.52 4.52
N ILE A 25 -1.52 10.98 5.73
CA ILE A 25 -2.70 10.57 6.50
C ILE A 25 -2.60 11.10 7.93
N ASP A 26 -3.56 11.92 8.34
CA ASP A 26 -3.67 12.50 9.69
C ASP A 26 -4.93 12.01 10.43
N THR A 27 -5.22 10.71 10.35
CA THR A 27 -6.30 10.09 11.14
C THR A 27 -6.05 8.59 11.30
N ASP A 28 -6.56 7.97 12.36
CA ASP A 28 -6.63 6.51 12.52
C ASP A 28 -8.05 6.02 12.83
N GLU A 29 -9.02 6.93 12.81
CA GLU A 29 -10.43 6.69 13.16
C GLU A 29 -11.26 6.17 11.98
N TYR A 30 -10.73 6.29 10.76
CA TYR A 30 -11.43 5.90 9.54
C TYR A 30 -10.73 4.76 8.81
N GLN A 31 -11.53 3.86 8.26
CA GLN A 31 -11.10 3.03 7.14
C GLN A 31 -11.07 3.91 5.88
N ILE A 32 -9.88 4.07 5.28
CA ILE A 32 -9.74 4.85 4.04
C ILE A 32 -9.96 3.94 2.83
N ILE A 33 -11.03 4.19 2.09
CA ILE A 33 -11.28 3.58 0.79
C ILE A 33 -10.60 4.44 -0.26
N MET A 34 -9.49 3.97 -0.79
CA MET A 34 -8.75 4.63 -1.86
C MET A 34 -9.22 4.10 -3.21
N ARG A 35 -9.55 5.00 -4.12
CA ARG A 35 -9.80 4.70 -5.54
C ARG A 35 -8.77 5.39 -6.41
N VAL A 36 -8.10 4.62 -7.28
CA VAL A 36 -7.16 5.15 -8.27
C VAL A 36 -7.68 4.76 -9.66
N PRO A 37 -8.19 5.71 -10.45
CA PRO A 37 -8.56 5.45 -11.84
C PRO A 37 -7.34 4.98 -12.65
N LEU A 38 -7.53 3.97 -13.49
CA LEU A 38 -6.51 3.45 -14.41
C LEU A 38 -6.99 3.61 -15.86
N PRO A 39 -6.07 3.67 -16.84
CA PRO A 39 -6.46 3.72 -18.25
C PRO A 39 -7.03 2.39 -18.77
N SER A 40 -6.74 1.26 -18.12
CA SER A 40 -7.27 -0.06 -18.50
C SER A 40 -7.11 -1.08 -17.36
N ALA A 41 -7.90 -2.15 -17.45
CA ALA A 41 -7.75 -3.36 -16.65
C ALA A 41 -6.41 -4.09 -16.94
N GLY A 42 -6.12 -5.13 -16.16
CA GLY A 42 -4.94 -6.00 -16.25
C GLY A 42 -3.94 -5.79 -15.12
N GLU A 43 -2.71 -6.25 -15.36
CA GLU A 43 -1.64 -6.21 -14.36
C GLU A 43 -1.00 -4.82 -14.27
N TRP A 44 -0.78 -4.36 -13.05
CA TRP A 44 -0.09 -3.11 -12.75
C TRP A 44 0.90 -3.30 -11.58
N THR A 45 2.04 -2.63 -11.67
CA THR A 45 2.96 -2.48 -10.55
C THR A 45 2.57 -1.23 -9.76
N LEU A 46 2.12 -1.43 -8.53
CA LEU A 46 1.83 -0.37 -7.56
C LEU A 46 3.08 -0.08 -6.72
N ILE A 47 3.52 1.18 -6.75
CA ILE A 47 4.51 1.72 -5.83
C ILE A 47 3.80 2.79 -5.01
N LYS A 48 3.75 2.62 -3.69
CA LYS A 48 2.95 3.48 -2.83
C LYS A 48 3.75 4.00 -1.65
N ALA A 49 3.73 5.32 -1.47
CA ALA A 49 4.29 6.01 -0.32
C ALA A 49 3.19 6.74 0.46
N GLU A 50 3.11 6.56 1.77
CA GLU A 50 2.13 7.25 2.62
C GLU A 50 2.80 7.76 3.89
N THR A 51 2.75 9.07 4.15
CA THR A 51 3.31 9.65 5.37
C THR A 51 2.32 9.55 6.52
N ASN A 52 2.77 9.00 7.65
CA ASN A 52 2.04 9.04 8.90
C ASN A 52 2.11 10.47 9.47
N LEU A 53 0.98 11.18 9.53
CA LEU A 53 0.87 12.48 10.19
C LEU A 53 0.12 12.40 11.52
N THR A 54 -0.33 11.21 11.93
CA THR A 54 -1.04 11.00 13.19
C THR A 54 -0.09 11.11 14.38
N ASN A 55 -0.63 11.04 15.59
CA ASN A 55 0.16 11.15 16.81
C ASN A 55 0.85 9.84 17.23
N ASP A 56 0.38 8.71 16.70
CA ASP A 56 0.75 7.38 17.16
C ASP A 56 1.42 6.58 16.01
N PRO A 57 2.36 5.66 16.33
CA PRO A 57 3.01 4.85 15.31
C PRO A 57 2.05 3.84 14.67
N TRP A 58 2.18 3.62 13.37
CA TRP A 58 1.51 2.50 12.71
C TRP A 58 2.33 1.22 12.89
N ILE A 59 1.83 0.32 13.73
CA ILE A 59 2.46 -0.98 14.00
C ILE A 59 2.01 -2.10 13.06
N ALA A 60 0.81 -1.95 12.48
CA ALA A 60 0.27 -2.84 11.48
C ALA A 60 -0.61 -2.08 10.50
N TRP A 61 -0.66 -2.59 9.27
CA TRP A 61 -1.42 -2.04 8.17
C TRP A 61 -2.12 -3.15 7.40
N GLN A 62 -3.41 -2.97 7.13
CA GLN A 62 -4.17 -3.82 6.23
C GLN A 62 -4.60 -3.02 4.99
N MET A 63 -4.46 -3.66 3.83
CA MET A 63 -5.14 -3.28 2.60
C MET A 63 -6.10 -4.39 2.19
N GLN A 64 -7.40 -4.15 2.30
CA GLN A 64 -8.42 -5.04 1.74
C GLN A 64 -8.69 -4.61 0.30
N LEU A 65 -8.44 -5.50 -0.64
CA LEU A 65 -8.61 -5.23 -2.06
C LEU A 65 -10.09 -5.31 -2.45
N GLY A 66 -10.51 -4.43 -3.35
CA GLY A 66 -11.87 -4.41 -3.89
C GLY A 66 -12.19 -5.67 -4.71
N GLU A 67 -13.47 -5.84 -5.02
CA GLU A 67 -13.93 -6.89 -5.92
C GLU A 67 -13.23 -6.80 -7.29
N GLY A 68 -12.85 -7.95 -7.85
CA GLY A 68 -12.15 -8.02 -9.13
C GLY A 68 -10.68 -7.60 -9.08
N ILE A 69 -10.12 -7.34 -7.88
CA ILE A 69 -8.71 -7.01 -7.67
C ILE A 69 -8.04 -8.12 -6.87
N SER A 70 -6.84 -8.51 -7.26
CA SER A 70 -6.05 -9.53 -6.57
C SER A 70 -4.55 -9.26 -6.67
N ILE A 71 -3.76 -9.99 -5.89
CA ILE A 71 -2.30 -10.03 -6.03
C ILE A 71 -1.93 -11.25 -6.90
N PRO A 72 -1.22 -11.06 -8.04
CA PRO A 72 -0.71 -12.16 -8.83
C PRO A 72 0.20 -13.07 -8.01
N MET A 73 -0.04 -14.38 -8.13
CA MET A 73 0.65 -15.42 -7.38
C MET A 73 1.49 -16.28 -8.34
N LYS A 74 2.74 -16.54 -7.95
CA LYS A 74 3.66 -17.45 -8.63
C LYS A 74 4.23 -18.42 -7.61
N ASP A 75 4.13 -19.72 -7.92
CA ASP A 75 4.63 -20.80 -7.05
C ASP A 75 4.10 -20.71 -5.59
N GLY A 76 2.84 -20.28 -5.44
CA GLY A 76 2.19 -20.13 -4.14
C GLY A 76 2.60 -18.88 -3.35
N GLN A 77 3.36 -17.96 -3.95
CA GLN A 77 3.80 -16.70 -3.32
C GLN A 77 3.40 -15.49 -4.17
N PRO A 78 3.16 -14.31 -3.57
CA PRO A 78 2.97 -13.07 -4.32
C PRO A 78 4.18 -12.77 -5.22
N GLU A 79 3.94 -12.45 -6.48
CA GLU A 79 5.04 -12.12 -7.43
C GLU A 79 5.84 -10.90 -7.00
N LEU A 80 5.16 -9.89 -6.47
CA LEU A 80 5.75 -8.71 -5.85
C LEU A 80 4.81 -8.25 -4.75
N LEU A 81 5.28 -8.31 -3.51
CA LEU A 81 4.56 -7.77 -2.36
C LEU A 81 5.53 -7.54 -1.20
N THR A 82 5.88 -6.28 -0.94
CA THR A 82 6.86 -5.95 0.11
C THR A 82 6.67 -4.54 0.64
N SER A 83 7.21 -4.28 1.82
CA SER A 83 7.33 -2.96 2.44
C SER A 83 8.76 -2.75 2.91
N ARG A 84 9.25 -1.51 2.85
CA ARG A 84 10.56 -1.16 3.42
C ARG A 84 10.53 -1.00 4.93
N ASN A 85 9.37 -0.67 5.49
CA ASN A 85 9.21 -0.32 6.91
C ASN A 85 8.82 -1.53 7.78
N TYR A 86 8.13 -2.51 7.19
CA TYR A 86 7.63 -3.68 7.90
C TYR A 86 8.41 -4.94 7.53
N GLY A 87 8.81 -5.70 8.54
CA GLY A 87 9.56 -6.95 8.37
C GLY A 87 8.71 -8.08 7.79
N TYR A 88 7.38 -8.01 7.94
CA TYR A 88 6.46 -9.02 7.46
C TYR A 88 5.41 -8.42 6.54
N THR A 89 5.22 -9.07 5.39
CA THR A 89 4.15 -8.78 4.46
C THR A 89 3.56 -10.09 3.96
N ARG A 90 2.24 -10.16 3.85
CA ARG A 90 1.56 -11.34 3.30
C ARG A 90 0.24 -10.97 2.64
N TYR A 91 -0.18 -11.80 1.69
CA TYR A 91 -1.51 -11.74 1.08
C TYR A 91 -2.33 -12.94 1.54
N ILE A 92 -3.60 -12.69 1.86
CA ILE A 92 -4.58 -13.69 2.30
C ILE A 92 -5.67 -13.75 1.22
N PRO A 93 -5.64 -14.73 0.31
CA PRO A 93 -6.60 -14.82 -0.80
C PRO A 93 -8.04 -14.92 -0.32
N GLU A 94 -8.30 -15.63 0.78
CA GLU A 94 -9.64 -15.90 1.29
C GLU A 94 -10.36 -14.62 1.76
N SER A 95 -9.63 -13.67 2.33
CA SER A 95 -10.16 -12.38 2.78
C SER A 95 -9.78 -11.22 1.84
N ASN A 96 -9.17 -11.53 0.70
CA ASN A 96 -8.61 -10.58 -0.27
C ASN A 96 -7.82 -9.44 0.39
N SER A 97 -6.99 -9.79 1.37
CA SER A 97 -6.35 -8.82 2.26
C SER A 97 -4.84 -8.95 2.25
N VAL A 98 -4.17 -7.81 2.10
CA VAL A 98 -2.72 -7.67 2.27
C VAL A 98 -2.47 -7.12 3.67
N ILE A 99 -1.57 -7.77 4.40
CA ILE A 99 -1.17 -7.37 5.75
C ILE A 99 0.31 -7.03 5.75
N PHE A 100 0.65 -5.88 6.34
CA PHE A 100 2.00 -5.47 6.64
C PHE A 100 2.11 -5.23 8.16
N HIS A 101 3.15 -5.76 8.81
CA HIS A 101 3.35 -5.53 10.24
C HIS A 101 4.80 -5.70 10.68
N GLY A 102 5.11 -5.11 11.85
CA GLY A 102 6.45 -5.14 12.43
C GLY A 102 6.95 -6.54 12.75
N GLY A 103 6.09 -7.40 13.31
CA GLY A 103 6.42 -8.80 13.62
C GLY A 103 6.32 -9.17 15.10
N GLY A 104 5.51 -8.46 15.89
CA GLY A 104 5.40 -8.69 17.33
C GLY A 104 6.67 -8.28 18.09
N VAL A 105 6.74 -8.64 19.36
CA VAL A 105 7.71 -8.16 20.38
C VAL A 105 9.19 -8.27 19.94
N GLU A 106 9.53 -9.17 19.00
CA GLU A 106 10.90 -9.39 18.52
C GLU A 106 11.29 -8.55 17.29
N ASN A 107 10.34 -8.03 16.51
CA ASN A 107 10.63 -7.22 15.32
C ASN A 107 9.94 -5.84 15.36
N LYS A 108 10.76 -4.79 15.37
CA LYS A 108 10.39 -3.39 15.63
C LYS A 108 9.94 -2.61 14.39
N GLY A 109 9.26 -3.24 13.43
CA GLY A 109 8.80 -2.53 12.23
C GLY A 109 7.59 -1.65 12.57
N GLU A 110 7.78 -0.34 12.58
CA GLU A 110 6.73 0.65 12.77
C GLU A 110 6.88 1.79 11.76
N VAL A 111 5.84 2.60 11.61
CA VAL A 111 5.88 3.85 10.83
C VAL A 111 5.54 4.96 11.80
N ARG A 112 6.55 5.71 12.25
CA ARG A 112 6.37 6.76 13.25
C ARG A 112 5.70 8.00 12.66
N PRO A 113 5.11 8.87 13.50
CA PRO A 113 4.71 10.21 13.08
C PRO A 113 5.84 10.92 12.32
N GLY A 114 5.51 11.43 11.13
CA GLY A 114 6.41 12.06 10.17
C GLY A 114 7.10 11.11 9.18
N GLU A 115 7.06 9.80 9.40
CA GLU A 115 7.73 8.82 8.52
C GLU A 115 6.81 8.36 7.38
N PRO A 116 7.35 8.16 6.16
CA PRO A 116 6.63 7.50 5.08
C PRO A 116 6.73 5.98 5.21
N ILE A 117 5.61 5.29 4.95
CA ILE A 117 5.65 3.88 4.57
C ILE A 117 5.82 3.74 3.07
N LEU A 118 6.75 2.89 2.62
CA LEU A 118 6.93 2.55 1.20
C LEU A 118 6.56 1.09 0.94
N LYS A 119 5.58 0.88 0.06
CA LYS A 119 5.03 -0.43 -0.33
C LYS A 119 5.20 -0.66 -1.83
N PHE A 120 5.47 -1.89 -2.19
CA PHE A 120 5.52 -2.37 -3.57
C PHE A 120 4.59 -3.57 -3.70
N ALA A 121 3.74 -3.56 -4.72
CA ALA A 121 2.87 -4.68 -5.02
C ALA A 121 2.67 -4.82 -6.53
N LYS A 122 2.57 -6.05 -7.03
CA LYS A 122 1.84 -6.29 -8.27
C LYS A 122 0.37 -6.49 -7.94
N ILE A 123 -0.50 -5.91 -8.75
CA ILE A 123 -1.95 -6.09 -8.66
C ILE A 123 -2.49 -6.47 -10.03
N GLU A 124 -3.48 -7.35 -10.05
CA GLU A 124 -4.31 -7.64 -11.21
C GLU A 124 -5.70 -7.06 -10.93
N THR A 125 -6.27 -6.33 -11.88
CA THR A 125 -7.62 -5.78 -11.77
C THR A 125 -8.44 -6.07 -13.02
N GLY A 126 -9.65 -6.60 -12.84
CA GLY A 126 -10.61 -6.78 -13.93
C GLY A 126 -11.29 -5.48 -14.40
N MET A 127 -10.98 -4.35 -13.74
CA MET A 127 -11.59 -3.04 -14.00
C MET A 127 -10.51 -1.98 -14.23
N PRO A 128 -10.80 -0.87 -14.94
CA PRO A 128 -9.88 0.24 -15.12
C PRO A 128 -9.76 1.09 -13.84
N GLU A 129 -9.61 0.47 -12.68
CA GLU A 129 -9.40 1.13 -11.40
C GLU A 129 -8.73 0.20 -10.37
N ILE A 130 -8.05 0.81 -9.41
CA ILE A 130 -7.62 0.18 -8.16
C ILE A 130 -8.55 0.68 -7.06
N VAL A 131 -9.14 -0.24 -6.32
CA VAL A 131 -9.93 0.05 -5.13
C VAL A 131 -9.35 -0.75 -3.96
N ALA A 132 -8.97 -0.08 -2.89
CA ALA A 132 -8.50 -0.75 -1.69
C ALA A 132 -8.92 0.01 -0.43
N ALA A 133 -9.43 -0.72 0.56
CA ALA A 133 -9.73 -0.19 1.88
C ALA A 133 -8.51 -0.35 2.80
N HIS A 134 -8.13 0.72 3.47
CA HIS A 134 -6.93 0.81 4.31
C HIS A 134 -7.35 0.99 5.75
N SER A 135 -6.98 0.02 6.57
CA SER A 135 -7.12 0.07 8.02
C SER A 135 -5.72 0.01 8.63
N ARG A 136 -5.44 0.85 9.62
CA ARG A 136 -4.15 0.86 10.32
C ARG A 136 -4.34 0.90 11.82
N MET A 137 -3.27 0.49 12.51
CA MET A 137 -3.10 0.52 13.95
C MET A 137 -4.05 -0.38 14.73
N ILE A 138 -3.50 -1.45 15.28
CA ILE A 138 -4.13 -2.32 16.28
C ILE A 138 -3.07 -2.44 17.37
N PRO A 139 -3.23 -1.80 18.56
CA PRO A 139 -2.25 -1.91 19.65
C PRO A 139 -1.82 -3.37 19.84
N GLU A 140 -0.51 -3.64 19.94
CA GLU A 140 -0.01 -5.01 20.14
C GLU A 140 -0.55 -5.59 21.45
N GLU A 141 -0.90 -4.74 22.42
CA GLU A 141 -1.49 -5.16 23.70
C GLU A 141 -2.94 -5.63 23.57
N LEU A 142 -3.60 -5.45 22.42
CA LEU A 142 -4.92 -5.99 22.20
C LEU A 142 -4.83 -7.52 22.14
N PRO A 143 -5.61 -8.25 22.97
CA PRO A 143 -5.61 -9.72 22.97
C PRO A 143 -5.93 -10.36 21.60
N GLU A 144 -6.55 -9.57 20.71
CA GLU A 144 -7.00 -9.97 19.39
C GLU A 144 -5.96 -9.70 18.28
N PHE A 145 -4.83 -9.03 18.57
CA PHE A 145 -3.84 -8.61 17.59
C PHE A 145 -3.40 -9.75 16.67
N ASP A 146 -2.94 -10.87 17.25
CA ASP A 146 -2.50 -12.04 16.50
C ASP A 146 -3.61 -12.62 15.63
N THR A 147 -4.84 -12.64 16.14
CA THR A 147 -6.01 -13.17 15.41
C THR A 147 -6.37 -12.26 14.23
N MET A 148 -6.33 -10.94 14.43
CA MET A 148 -6.59 -9.96 13.39
C MET A 148 -5.51 -10.01 12.31
N ILE A 149 -4.24 -10.10 12.71
CA ILE A 149 -3.11 -10.29 11.79
C ILE A 149 -3.30 -11.56 10.98
N ARG A 150 -3.70 -12.69 11.61
CA ARG A 150 -3.92 -14.00 10.98
C ARG A 150 -5.11 -14.05 10.02
N ASN A 151 -6.17 -13.30 10.30
CA ASN A 151 -7.40 -13.38 9.50
C ASN A 151 -7.53 -12.23 8.49
N GLY A 152 -6.75 -11.15 8.65
CA GLY A 152 -6.84 -9.97 7.80
C GLY A 152 -8.20 -9.29 7.87
N ASN A 153 -8.71 -9.10 9.09
CA ASN A 153 -10.00 -8.47 9.32
C ASN A 153 -9.86 -7.27 10.24
N PHE A 154 -9.11 -6.27 9.78
CA PHE A 154 -8.91 -5.04 10.52
C PHE A 154 -10.16 -4.18 10.43
N LYS A 155 -10.80 -3.96 11.58
CA LYS A 155 -11.67 -2.78 11.79
C LYS A 155 -12.83 -2.66 10.78
N ASN A 156 -13.53 -3.75 10.47
CA ASN A 156 -14.74 -3.71 9.62
C ASN A 156 -15.88 -2.82 10.17
N SER A 157 -15.79 -2.40 11.44
CA SER A 157 -16.76 -1.55 12.13
C SER A 157 -16.45 -0.05 12.06
N TYR A 158 -15.31 0.36 11.49
CA TYR A 158 -14.90 1.76 11.49
C TYR A 158 -15.73 2.59 10.49
N PRO A 159 -15.97 3.89 10.78
CA PRO A 159 -16.43 4.83 9.77
C PRO A 159 -15.55 4.80 8.53
N LYS A 160 -16.17 4.96 7.36
CA LYS A 160 -15.49 4.88 6.06
C LYS A 160 -15.29 6.28 5.50
N MET A 161 -14.08 6.55 5.02
CA MET A 161 -13.73 7.75 4.28
C MET A 161 -13.27 7.34 2.89
N GLU A 162 -13.91 7.85 1.85
CA GLU A 162 -13.52 7.58 0.47
C GLU A 162 -12.65 8.70 -0.08
N VAL A 163 -11.56 8.33 -0.76
CA VAL A 163 -10.64 9.23 -1.43
C VAL A 163 -10.46 8.77 -2.85
N ILE A 164 -10.87 9.61 -3.80
CA ILE A 164 -10.60 9.43 -5.22
C ILE A 164 -9.27 10.13 -5.50
N THR A 165 -8.24 9.34 -5.78
CA THR A 165 -6.89 9.82 -5.98
C THR A 165 -6.78 10.49 -7.35
N PRO A 166 -6.46 11.79 -7.45
CA PRO A 166 -6.21 12.45 -8.72
C PRO A 166 -4.99 11.82 -9.41
N VAL A 167 -5.08 11.65 -10.73
CA VAL A 167 -4.08 10.94 -11.54
C VAL A 167 -3.42 11.91 -12.52
N THR A 168 -2.10 11.88 -12.56
CA THR A 168 -1.29 12.49 -13.63
C THR A 168 -0.64 11.40 -14.47
N TYR A 169 -0.74 11.49 -15.78
CA TYR A 169 0.00 10.59 -16.68
C TYR A 169 1.40 11.13 -16.89
N LEU A 170 2.39 10.24 -16.79
CA LEU A 170 3.78 10.58 -17.02
C LEU A 170 4.49 9.48 -17.79
N SER A 171 5.56 9.86 -18.48
CA SER A 171 6.49 8.91 -19.07
C SER A 171 7.72 8.90 -18.17
N LEU A 172 7.93 7.81 -17.41
CA LEU A 172 9.16 7.70 -16.63
C LEU A 172 10.31 7.53 -17.62
N PRO A 173 11.37 8.36 -17.55
CA PRO A 173 12.55 8.10 -18.36
C PRO A 173 13.07 6.70 -18.03
N GLU A 174 13.67 6.02 -19.00
CA GLU A 174 14.49 4.84 -18.70
C GLU A 174 15.56 5.27 -17.70
N VAL A 175 15.51 4.75 -16.49
CA VAL A 175 16.34 5.21 -15.39
C VAL A 175 17.79 4.77 -15.64
N PHE A 176 18.65 5.72 -16.04
CA PHE A 176 20.13 5.68 -16.01
C PHE A 176 20.79 4.36 -16.42
N VAL A 177 20.91 4.10 -17.73
CA VAL A 177 22.10 3.40 -18.22
C VAL A 177 23.25 4.41 -18.06
N LYS A 178 24.06 4.23 -17.02
CA LYS A 178 25.35 4.92 -16.97
C LYS A 178 26.09 4.47 -18.23
N GLU A 179 26.25 5.34 -19.23
CA GLU A 179 27.12 5.05 -20.36
C GLU A 179 28.46 4.62 -19.77
N GLU A 180 28.81 3.34 -19.95
CA GLU A 180 30.17 2.90 -19.77
C GLU A 180 30.97 3.64 -20.85
N THR A 181 31.50 4.81 -20.49
CA THR A 181 32.50 5.49 -21.30
C THR A 181 33.69 4.55 -21.30
N ALA A 182 33.80 3.75 -22.36
CA ALA A 182 34.94 2.91 -22.61
C ALA A 182 36.17 3.81 -22.60
N VAL A 183 36.95 3.76 -21.51
CA VAL A 183 38.29 4.32 -21.47
C VAL A 183 39.12 3.47 -22.41
N GLN A 184 39.21 3.89 -23.68
CA GLN A 184 40.24 3.40 -24.57
C GLN A 184 41.59 3.86 -23.99
N LYS A 185 42.36 2.89 -23.50
CA LYS A 185 43.81 3.03 -23.30
C LYS A 185 44.52 2.47 -24.52
#